data_AF-A0A836IEQ5-F1
#
_entry.id   AF-A0A836IEQ5-F1
#
_cell.length_a   1.000
_cell.length_b   1.000
_cell.length_c   1.000
_cell.angle_alpha   90.00
_cell.angle_beta   90.00
_cell.angle_gamma   90.00
#
_symmetry.space_group_name_H-M   'P 1'
#
loop_
_entity.id
_entity.type
_entity.pdbx_description
1 polymer ?
#
loop_
_entity_poly.entity_id
_entity_poly.type
_entity_poly.pdbx_seq_one_letter_code
_entity_poly.pdbx_strand_id
1 'polypeptide(L)'
;MLRFFVCAAQRKAASRGSAFKVFPSYPQLAHSRLHYGTAAVQPPAWIEQLREDAKSSEKSISYDIKIYDELSWRRKRFTFNTELWDPMRMSSILRNRLCLGNEDTEYTVIGEAFVFPDREDSPIVNEPHRVCTLLWDHSSPTEKVMIQLSEHFPPLLWHTVKPTLGALKRVFSEFLDVDAEHMKKYLPYYEEVQNRIETQVGEKLTGTLSPSHMKDKFVEDMRKRDPRSVELDYPNEHSIFLGLTPHFRVTENELMKKNPFVFGWPMLLSDGNEYLEDTPLRMAAFRTVYSKSLLMLHTRLDLQVDHRQTHLPGDDVEDILLEMPVFCTVNYPTNTRLSGGRPLVQRFNQVMGTSYPLNMPVDVLATFARENTVKGERELLEELKFLTAASKKTPEIERVFRVSEDQLSSNKIVGQLAYTIVYLALVNYPMFAEDVFKVYWQHPSDLVRVACAKGAHIVERQDLVEKLIQAEPEGRCKTMLMTTMHLHTSTRVPKGV
;
A
#
# COMPACT_ATOMS: atom_id res chain seq x y z
N MET A 1 -3.68 35.59 36.96
CA MET A 1 -4.16 36.88 37.50
C MET A 1 -3.08 37.93 37.23
N LEU A 2 -3.39 38.95 36.43
CA LEU A 2 -2.76 40.30 36.22
C LEU A 2 -1.22 40.44 36.17
N ARG A 3 -0.58 41.34 35.40
CA ARG A 3 -0.84 42.18 34.22
C ARG A 3 0.52 42.83 33.86
N PHE A 4 0.78 43.00 32.57
CA PHE A 4 1.52 44.06 31.85
C PHE A 4 2.64 44.88 32.51
N PHE A 5 3.77 45.00 31.79
CA PHE A 5 4.24 46.32 31.34
C PHE A 5 4.88 46.24 29.94
N VAL A 6 4.52 47.21 29.12
CA VAL A 6 4.98 47.51 27.76
C VAL A 6 6.09 48.56 27.85
N CYS A 7 7.12 48.46 27.01
CA CYS A 7 7.76 49.66 26.45
C CYS A 7 8.30 49.39 25.06
N ALA A 8 7.73 50.10 24.09
CA ALA A 8 8.19 50.23 22.73
C ALA A 8 9.14 51.42 22.61
N ALA A 9 10.17 51.31 21.78
CA ALA A 9 10.81 52.45 21.16
C ALA A 9 11.27 52.10 19.74
N GLN A 10 10.60 52.73 18.77
CA GLN A 10 10.91 52.76 17.34
C GLN A 10 12.09 53.69 17.05
N ARG A 11 12.86 53.39 15.99
CA ARG A 11 13.28 54.32 14.89
C ARG A 11 14.00 53.49 13.80
N LYS A 12 13.36 53.28 12.64
CA LYS A 12 13.58 53.96 11.33
C LYS A 12 15.02 53.73 10.79
N ALA A 13 15.31 52.99 9.71
CA ALA A 13 14.80 52.89 8.32
C ALA A 13 15.81 53.47 7.32
N ALA A 14 16.35 52.61 6.44
CA ALA A 14 16.82 52.85 5.05
C ALA A 14 17.48 51.54 4.55
N SER A 15 16.84 50.64 3.82
CA SER A 15 16.35 50.65 2.42
C SER A 15 17.43 50.51 1.33
N ARG A 16 17.30 49.40 0.57
CA ARG A 16 17.78 49.04 -0.80
C ARG A 16 18.67 47.78 -0.76
N GLY A 17 18.39 46.66 -1.45
CA GLY A 17 17.32 46.30 -2.38
C GLY A 17 17.83 45.24 -3.38
N SER A 18 16.94 44.32 -3.76
CA SER A 18 17.05 43.24 -4.79
C SER A 18 17.65 41.89 -4.33
N ALA A 19 17.10 40.72 -4.64
CA ALA A 19 15.77 40.33 -5.15
C ALA A 19 15.63 38.81 -4.93
N PHE A 20 14.68 38.38 -4.10
CA PHE A 20 14.22 36.99 -4.06
C PHE A 20 12.82 36.94 -4.70
N LYS A 21 12.67 36.09 -5.72
CA LYS A 21 11.39 35.82 -6.39
C LYS A 21 10.45 35.11 -5.41
N VAL A 22 9.31 35.73 -5.22
CA VAL A 22 8.20 35.33 -4.35
C VAL A 22 7.33 34.30 -5.08
N PHE A 23 6.96 33.24 -4.35
CA PHE A 23 5.95 32.24 -4.73
C PHE A 23 4.59 32.92 -5.01
N PRO A 24 3.79 32.44 -5.97
CA PRO A 24 2.47 33.01 -6.21
C PRO A 24 1.56 32.79 -4.99
N SER A 25 1.13 33.92 -4.43
CA SER A 25 0.12 34.07 -3.39
C SER A 25 -1.21 33.44 -3.80
N TYR A 26 -1.72 32.54 -2.97
CA TYR A 26 -3.14 32.18 -2.95
C TYR A 26 -3.98 33.44 -2.66
N PRO A 27 -5.08 33.69 -3.40
CA PRO A 27 -6.02 34.74 -3.01
C PRO A 27 -6.70 34.34 -1.70
N GLN A 28 -6.47 35.12 -0.64
CA GLN A 28 -7.26 35.10 0.58
C GLN A 28 -8.70 35.50 0.22
N LEU A 29 -9.60 34.53 0.15
CA LEU A 29 -11.04 34.80 0.12
C LEU A 29 -11.47 35.28 1.51
N ALA A 30 -11.89 36.54 1.55
CA ALA A 30 -12.43 37.19 2.72
C ALA A 30 -13.58 36.36 3.32
N HIS A 31 -13.55 36.20 4.65
CA HIS A 31 -14.64 35.64 5.43
C HIS A 31 -15.87 36.56 5.40
N SER A 32 -16.74 36.39 4.41
CA SER A 32 -18.14 36.75 4.55
C SER A 32 -18.88 35.59 5.23
N ARG A 33 -19.17 35.74 6.53
CA ARG A 33 -20.16 34.90 7.22
C ARG A 33 -21.54 35.20 6.63
N LEU A 34 -21.89 34.48 5.57
CA LEU A 34 -23.27 34.35 5.12
C LEU A 34 -23.86 33.15 5.86
N HIS A 35 -24.84 33.43 6.73
CA HIS A 35 -25.79 32.43 7.20
C HIS A 35 -26.51 31.87 5.98
N TYR A 36 -26.07 30.71 5.48
CA TYR A 36 -26.84 29.95 4.49
C TYR A 36 -28.01 29.30 5.21
N GLY A 37 -29.20 29.83 4.98
CA GLY A 37 -30.42 29.06 5.16
C GLY A 37 -30.35 27.82 4.27
N THR A 38 -30.77 26.68 4.80
CA THR A 38 -30.96 25.41 4.09
C THR A 38 -32.07 25.57 3.04
N ALA A 39 -31.74 26.14 1.88
CA ALA A 39 -32.57 26.01 0.70
C ALA A 39 -32.65 24.52 0.33
N ALA A 40 -33.86 23.98 0.23
CA ALA A 40 -34.08 22.62 -0.24
C ALA A 40 -33.59 22.51 -1.69
N VAL A 41 -32.40 21.97 -1.89
CA VAL A 41 -31.89 21.62 -3.21
C VAL A 41 -32.86 20.58 -3.78
N GLN A 42 -33.59 20.94 -4.83
CA GLN A 42 -34.53 20.01 -5.47
C GLN A 42 -33.77 18.79 -6.01
N PRO A 43 -34.33 17.59 -5.88
CA PRO A 43 -33.73 16.39 -6.44
C PRO A 43 -33.61 16.48 -7.96
N PRO A 44 -32.44 16.16 -8.54
CA PRO A 44 -32.27 16.07 -9.97
C PRO A 44 -33.22 15.05 -10.61
N ALA A 45 -33.76 15.38 -11.77
CA ALA A 45 -34.68 14.52 -12.52
C ALA A 45 -34.09 13.13 -12.84
N TRP A 46 -32.77 13.03 -12.99
CA TRP A 46 -32.10 11.75 -13.28
C TRP A 46 -32.27 10.72 -12.16
N ILE A 47 -32.50 11.13 -10.90
CA ILE A 47 -32.68 10.18 -9.79
C ILE A 47 -34.01 9.44 -9.94
N GLU A 48 -35.09 10.17 -10.29
CA GLU A 48 -36.40 9.54 -10.51
C GLU A 48 -36.37 8.67 -11.76
N GLN A 49 -35.72 9.12 -12.84
CA GLN A 49 -35.51 8.28 -14.03
C GLN A 49 -34.78 6.98 -13.68
N LEU A 50 -33.69 7.06 -12.90
CA LEU A 50 -32.93 5.89 -12.48
C LEU A 50 -33.77 4.93 -11.61
N ARG A 51 -34.69 5.48 -10.81
CA ARG A 51 -35.64 4.70 -10.00
C ARG A 51 -36.68 3.99 -10.87
N GLU A 52 -37.23 4.65 -11.87
CA GLU A 52 -38.15 4.05 -12.84
C GLU A 52 -37.47 2.94 -13.66
N ASP A 53 -36.25 3.20 -14.13
CA ASP A 53 -35.41 2.21 -14.83
C ASP A 53 -35.13 0.99 -13.94
N ALA A 54 -34.84 1.21 -12.65
CA ALA A 54 -34.58 0.12 -11.70
C ALA A 54 -35.84 -0.71 -11.41
N LYS A 55 -37.03 -0.08 -11.33
CA LYS A 55 -38.32 -0.77 -11.13
C LYS A 55 -38.73 -1.58 -12.36
N SER A 56 -38.45 -1.07 -13.56
CA SER A 56 -38.82 -1.70 -14.83
C SER A 56 -37.84 -2.76 -15.31
N SER A 57 -36.59 -2.74 -14.83
CA SER A 57 -35.61 -3.79 -15.11
C SER A 57 -36.05 -5.13 -14.53
N GLU A 58 -35.90 -6.20 -15.31
CA GLU A 58 -35.97 -7.57 -14.79
C GLU A 58 -34.99 -7.71 -13.61
N LYS A 59 -35.48 -8.32 -12.53
CA LYS A 59 -34.67 -8.61 -11.35
C LYS A 59 -33.68 -9.72 -11.68
N SER A 60 -32.47 -9.34 -12.07
CA SER A 60 -31.32 -10.22 -12.00
C SER A 60 -30.81 -10.22 -10.56
N ILE A 61 -30.84 -11.39 -9.90
CA ILE A 61 -30.42 -11.58 -8.50
C ILE A 61 -29.01 -11.02 -8.26
N SER A 62 -28.15 -11.05 -9.28
CA SER A 62 -26.73 -10.75 -9.18
C SER A 62 -26.38 -9.26 -9.03
N TYR A 63 -27.31 -8.33 -9.29
CA TYR A 63 -26.99 -6.90 -9.29
C TYR A 63 -27.91 -6.02 -8.46
N ASP A 64 -28.92 -6.58 -7.78
CA ASP A 64 -30.08 -5.90 -7.18
C ASP A 64 -29.82 -4.41 -6.85
N ILE A 65 -30.29 -3.53 -7.75
CA ILE A 65 -30.09 -2.08 -7.66
C ILE A 65 -31.40 -1.49 -7.15
N LYS A 66 -31.35 -0.87 -5.97
CA LYS A 66 -32.53 -0.30 -5.33
C LYS A 66 -32.33 1.19 -5.08
N ILE A 67 -33.11 1.99 -5.80
CA ILE A 67 -33.20 3.44 -5.57
C ILE A 67 -34.36 3.72 -4.63
N TYR A 68 -34.07 4.40 -3.53
CA TYR A 68 -35.04 4.71 -2.49
C TYR A 68 -35.98 5.84 -2.90
N ASP A 69 -37.14 5.88 -2.26
CA ASP A 69 -38.00 7.06 -2.29
C ASP A 69 -37.32 8.26 -1.61
N GLU A 70 -37.64 9.49 -2.03
CA GLU A 70 -37.10 10.71 -1.44
C GLU A 70 -37.32 10.77 0.08
N LEU A 71 -38.45 10.24 0.57
CA LEU A 71 -38.75 10.15 2.01
C LEU A 71 -37.80 9.23 2.79
N SER A 72 -37.10 8.33 2.09
CA SER A 72 -36.14 7.37 2.66
C SER A 72 -34.69 7.81 2.50
N TRP A 73 -34.45 8.94 1.83
CA TRP A 73 -33.10 9.46 1.63
C TRP A 73 -32.49 9.92 2.95
N ARG A 74 -31.17 9.70 3.07
CA ARG A 74 -30.43 10.06 4.29
C ARG A 74 -29.25 10.92 3.91
N ARG A 75 -29.20 12.14 4.45
CA ARG A 75 -27.98 12.95 4.41
C ARG A 75 -26.99 12.39 5.40
N LYS A 76 -25.74 12.22 4.96
CA LYS A 76 -24.64 11.81 5.82
C LYS A 76 -23.38 12.55 5.46
N ARG A 77 -22.52 12.72 6.46
CA ARG A 77 -21.10 13.04 6.26
C ARG A 77 -20.32 11.74 6.24
N PHE A 78 -19.16 11.76 5.58
CA PHE A 78 -18.26 10.63 5.71
C PHE A 78 -17.60 10.67 7.09
N THR A 79 -17.62 9.53 7.78
CA THR A 79 -16.98 9.37 9.09
C THR A 79 -16.05 8.18 9.04
N PHE A 80 -14.79 8.38 9.46
CA PHE A 80 -13.84 7.29 9.59
C PHE A 80 -14.25 6.34 10.71
N ASN A 81 -14.10 5.04 10.48
CA ASN A 81 -14.38 4.03 11.49
C ASN A 81 -13.30 4.09 12.58
N THR A 82 -13.70 4.28 13.84
CA THR A 82 -12.77 4.49 14.95
C THR A 82 -11.95 3.25 15.34
N GLU A 83 -12.39 2.06 14.96
CA GLU A 83 -11.73 0.79 15.32
C GLU A 83 -10.74 0.34 14.25
N LEU A 84 -11.12 0.43 12.98
CA LEU A 84 -10.33 -0.05 11.84
C LEU A 84 -9.52 1.05 11.17
N TRP A 85 -9.99 2.29 11.22
CA TRP A 85 -9.36 3.45 10.59
C TRP A 85 -9.39 4.67 11.51
N ASP A 86 -8.82 4.54 12.70
CA ASP A 86 -8.92 5.51 13.79
C ASP A 86 -8.53 6.94 13.34
N PRO A 87 -9.48 7.87 13.24
CA PRO A 87 -9.20 9.24 12.81
C PRO A 87 -8.30 10.00 13.78
N MET A 88 -8.22 9.58 15.06
CA MET A 88 -7.33 10.20 16.06
C MET A 88 -5.85 9.89 15.80
N ARG A 89 -5.57 8.80 15.07
CA ARG A 89 -4.22 8.41 14.65
C ARG A 89 -3.85 8.96 13.26
N MET A 90 -4.80 9.57 12.56
CA MET A 90 -4.58 10.19 11.25
C MET A 90 -4.26 11.67 11.41
N SER A 91 -3.36 12.19 10.58
CA SER A 91 -3.21 13.64 10.46
C SER A 91 -4.45 14.27 9.83
N SER A 92 -4.72 15.53 10.20
CA SER A 92 -5.78 16.31 9.56
C SER A 92 -5.54 16.50 8.06
N ILE A 93 -4.28 16.50 7.62
CA ILE A 93 -3.91 16.59 6.20
C ILE A 93 -4.39 15.34 5.46
N LEU A 94 -4.12 14.15 6.00
CA LEU A 94 -4.55 12.89 5.40
C LEU A 94 -6.08 12.80 5.33
N ARG A 95 -6.79 13.11 6.43
CA ARG A 95 -8.26 13.10 6.45
C ARG A 95 -8.85 14.07 5.44
N ASN A 96 -8.34 15.31 5.39
CA ASN A 96 -8.77 16.28 4.38
C ASN A 96 -8.54 15.79 2.96
N ARG A 97 -7.38 15.21 2.65
CA ARG A 97 -7.08 14.63 1.32
C ARG A 97 -8.09 13.55 0.94
N LEU A 98 -8.37 12.62 1.86
CA LEU A 98 -9.33 11.53 1.67
C LEU A 98 -10.78 12.01 1.54
N CYS A 99 -11.12 13.11 2.20
CA CYS A 99 -12.43 13.78 2.12
C CYS A 99 -12.48 14.88 1.05
N LEU A 100 -11.63 14.84 0.02
CA LEU A 100 -11.62 15.78 -1.11
C LEU A 100 -11.48 17.27 -0.69
N GLY A 101 -10.77 17.51 0.40
CA GLY A 101 -10.46 18.83 0.94
C GLY A 101 -11.42 19.32 2.02
N ASN A 102 -12.54 18.62 2.28
CA ASN A 102 -13.51 19.05 3.28
C ASN A 102 -14.25 17.87 3.95
N GLU A 103 -13.92 17.60 5.22
CA GLU A 103 -14.56 16.58 6.06
C GLU A 103 -16.06 16.86 6.34
N ASP A 104 -16.49 18.13 6.27
CA ASP A 104 -17.88 18.52 6.54
C ASP A 104 -18.83 18.38 5.34
N THR A 105 -18.33 17.91 4.20
CA THR A 105 -19.15 17.74 2.99
C THR A 105 -20.26 16.71 3.23
N GLU A 106 -21.50 17.11 3.00
CA GLU A 106 -22.67 16.24 3.13
C GLU A 106 -23.07 15.63 1.78
N TYR A 107 -23.39 14.34 1.83
CA TYR A 107 -23.84 13.55 0.69
C TYR A 107 -25.19 12.93 1.02
N THR A 108 -26.05 12.75 0.02
CA THR A 108 -27.32 12.05 0.20
C THR A 108 -27.20 10.61 -0.27
N VAL A 109 -27.52 9.66 0.61
CA VAL A 109 -27.72 8.26 0.24
C VAL A 109 -29.08 8.12 -0.44
N ILE A 110 -29.05 7.75 -1.71
CA ILE A 110 -30.22 7.64 -2.59
C ILE A 110 -30.62 6.19 -2.87
N GLY A 111 -29.79 5.23 -2.49
CA GLY A 111 -30.05 3.82 -2.74
C GLY A 111 -28.92 2.89 -2.29
N GLU A 112 -29.11 1.63 -2.61
CA GLU A 112 -28.18 0.54 -2.38
C GLU A 112 -28.05 -0.31 -3.65
N ALA A 113 -26.91 -0.98 -3.79
CA ALA A 113 -26.69 -1.97 -4.82
C ALA A 113 -25.75 -3.05 -4.28
N PHE A 114 -25.62 -4.17 -5.00
CA PHE A 114 -24.56 -5.19 -4.90
C PHE A 114 -23.96 -5.49 -3.51
N VAL A 115 -24.06 -6.73 -3.06
CA VAL A 115 -23.51 -7.18 -1.77
C VAL A 115 -22.07 -7.67 -1.89
N PHE A 116 -21.22 -7.22 -0.97
CA PHE A 116 -19.85 -7.68 -0.79
C PHE A 116 -19.68 -8.48 0.51
N PRO A 117 -18.66 -9.35 0.58
CA PRO A 117 -18.30 -10.02 1.83
C PRO A 117 -17.70 -9.03 2.84
N ASP A 118 -17.78 -9.37 4.12
CA ASP A 118 -17.06 -8.70 5.20
C ASP A 118 -15.59 -9.17 5.23
N ARG A 119 -14.70 -8.37 5.81
CA ARG A 119 -13.27 -8.74 5.96
C ARG A 119 -13.07 -9.96 6.85
N GLU A 120 -14.00 -10.21 7.78
CA GLU A 120 -13.96 -11.35 8.69
C GLU A 120 -14.52 -12.63 8.06
N ASP A 121 -15.26 -12.52 6.96
CA ASP A 121 -15.74 -13.67 6.21
C ASP A 121 -14.57 -14.41 5.56
N SER A 122 -14.75 -15.72 5.31
CA SER A 122 -13.83 -16.50 4.48
C SER A 122 -13.68 -15.83 3.10
N PRO A 123 -12.51 -15.89 2.44
CA PRO A 123 -12.36 -15.34 1.08
C PRO A 123 -13.30 -15.95 0.02
N ILE A 124 -13.88 -17.11 0.33
CA ILE A 124 -14.93 -17.77 -0.43
C ILE A 124 -16.25 -17.65 0.32
N VAL A 125 -17.14 -16.76 -0.15
CA VAL A 125 -18.45 -16.51 0.46
C VAL A 125 -19.55 -16.77 -0.56
N ASN A 126 -20.48 -17.66 -0.24
CA ASN A 126 -21.62 -17.95 -1.11
C ASN A 126 -22.70 -16.86 -1.03
N GLU A 127 -22.93 -16.30 0.16
CA GLU A 127 -23.99 -15.32 0.41
C GLU A 127 -23.45 -14.10 1.18
N PRO A 128 -22.86 -13.12 0.47
CA PRO A 128 -22.41 -11.88 1.09
C PRO A 128 -23.59 -11.01 1.58
N HIS A 129 -23.35 -10.17 2.58
CA HIS A 129 -24.40 -9.37 3.23
C HIS A 129 -24.13 -7.86 3.30
N ARG A 130 -22.91 -7.39 2.97
CA ARG A 130 -22.57 -5.96 3.06
C ARG A 130 -22.97 -5.25 1.78
N VAL A 131 -24.11 -4.56 1.80
CA VAL A 131 -24.61 -3.77 0.67
C VAL A 131 -23.73 -2.55 0.39
N CYS A 132 -23.48 -2.27 -0.89
CA CYS A 132 -22.86 -1.00 -1.28
C CYS A 132 -23.89 0.12 -1.32
N THR A 133 -23.45 1.36 -1.10
CA THR A 133 -24.35 2.53 -1.05
C THR A 133 -24.18 3.42 -2.27
N LEU A 134 -25.30 3.92 -2.78
CA LEU A 134 -25.38 4.87 -3.89
C LEU A 134 -25.63 6.27 -3.32
N LEU A 135 -24.78 7.22 -3.69
CA LEU A 135 -24.80 8.57 -3.15
C LEU A 135 -24.89 9.63 -4.24
N TRP A 136 -25.48 10.77 -3.85
CA TRP A 136 -25.55 11.99 -4.63
C TRP A 136 -24.84 13.14 -3.88
N ASP A 137 -23.99 13.86 -4.60
CA ASP A 137 -23.33 15.10 -4.17
C ASP A 137 -24.11 16.32 -4.66
N HIS A 138 -24.68 17.07 -3.73
CA HIS A 138 -25.45 18.29 -4.02
C HIS A 138 -24.61 19.42 -4.60
N SER A 139 -23.31 19.41 -4.36
CA SER A 139 -22.39 20.45 -4.81
C SER A 139 -21.83 20.20 -6.21
N SER A 140 -22.06 19.00 -6.77
CA SER A 140 -21.48 18.64 -8.05
C SER A 140 -22.22 19.31 -9.21
N PRO A 141 -21.51 20.02 -10.12
CA PRO A 141 -22.12 20.59 -11.32
C PRO A 141 -22.42 19.55 -12.40
N THR A 142 -21.95 18.30 -12.23
CA THR A 142 -22.07 17.21 -13.20
C THR A 142 -23.00 16.14 -12.66
N GLU A 143 -23.92 15.67 -13.49
CA GLU A 143 -24.79 14.54 -13.15
C GLU A 143 -23.97 13.25 -13.03
N LYS A 144 -23.94 12.69 -11.82
CA LYS A 144 -23.22 11.46 -11.51
C LYS A 144 -23.81 10.79 -10.28
N VAL A 145 -23.70 9.47 -10.25
CA VAL A 145 -23.90 8.67 -9.04
C VAL A 145 -22.53 8.33 -8.47
N MET A 146 -22.40 8.45 -7.16
CA MET A 146 -21.22 7.98 -6.44
C MET A 146 -21.52 6.61 -5.84
N ILE A 147 -20.61 5.66 -5.99
CA ILE A 147 -20.73 4.31 -5.41
C ILE A 147 -19.68 4.19 -4.31
N GLN A 148 -20.16 3.94 -3.09
CA GLN A 148 -19.32 3.59 -1.95
C GLN A 148 -19.47 2.09 -1.70
N LEU A 149 -18.41 1.33 -1.99
CA LEU A 149 -18.40 -0.14 -1.89
C LEU A 149 -18.66 -0.63 -0.47
N SER A 150 -18.13 0.08 0.53
CA SER A 150 -18.43 -0.11 1.95
C SER A 150 -18.24 1.20 2.72
N GLU A 151 -18.75 1.25 3.95
CA GLU A 151 -18.63 2.43 4.82
C GLU A 151 -17.18 2.89 5.07
N HIS A 152 -16.19 2.02 4.84
CA HIS A 152 -14.78 2.32 5.05
C HIS A 152 -14.14 3.09 3.90
N PHE A 153 -14.70 3.07 2.69
CA PHE A 153 -14.13 3.84 1.58
C PHE A 153 -14.39 5.33 1.75
N PRO A 154 -13.36 6.19 1.74
CA PRO A 154 -13.51 7.64 1.81
C PRO A 154 -13.91 8.24 0.45
N PRO A 155 -14.44 9.48 0.42
CA PRO A 155 -14.93 10.14 -0.79
C PRO A 155 -13.95 10.16 -1.96
N LEU A 156 -12.64 10.28 -1.69
CA LEU A 156 -11.61 10.26 -2.73
C LEU A 156 -11.64 8.98 -3.59
N LEU A 157 -12.07 7.86 -2.99
CA LEU A 157 -12.08 6.51 -3.57
C LEU A 157 -13.49 6.01 -3.95
N TRP A 158 -14.52 6.85 -3.84
CA TRP A 158 -15.84 6.50 -4.35
C TRP A 158 -15.85 6.51 -5.88
N HIS A 159 -16.46 5.48 -6.47
CA HIS A 159 -16.59 5.43 -7.93
C HIS A 159 -17.57 6.51 -8.37
N THR A 160 -17.22 7.29 -9.39
CA THR A 160 -18.13 8.26 -9.98
C THR A 160 -18.57 7.77 -11.35
N VAL A 161 -19.86 7.49 -11.52
CA VAL A 161 -20.41 6.91 -12.75
C VAL A 161 -21.55 7.76 -13.31
N LYS A 162 -21.80 7.59 -14.61
CA LYS A 162 -22.99 8.15 -15.26
C LYS A 162 -24.26 7.64 -14.56
N PRO A 163 -25.28 8.49 -14.35
CA PRO A 163 -26.49 8.15 -13.61
C PRO A 163 -27.44 7.28 -14.47
N THR A 164 -26.99 6.09 -14.87
CA THR A 164 -27.75 5.17 -15.71
C THR A 164 -27.60 3.76 -15.18
N LEU A 165 -28.67 2.97 -15.27
CA LEU A 165 -28.67 1.59 -14.80
C LEU A 165 -27.59 0.74 -15.49
N GLY A 166 -27.40 0.93 -16.80
CA GLY A 166 -26.37 0.22 -17.57
C GLY A 166 -24.93 0.61 -17.21
N ALA A 167 -24.69 1.80 -16.65
CA ALA A 167 -23.38 2.13 -16.11
C ALA A 167 -23.12 1.44 -14.76
N LEU A 168 -24.12 1.43 -13.87
CA LEU A 168 -24.04 0.73 -12.58
C LEU A 168 -23.82 -0.78 -12.77
N LYS A 169 -24.66 -1.43 -13.60
CA LYS A 169 -24.53 -2.86 -13.91
C LYS A 169 -23.13 -3.21 -14.39
N ARG A 170 -22.54 -2.42 -15.31
CA ARG A 170 -21.19 -2.67 -15.83
C ARG A 170 -20.09 -2.58 -14.77
N VAL A 171 -20.24 -1.74 -13.74
CA VAL A 171 -19.29 -1.70 -12.63
C VAL A 171 -19.39 -3.00 -11.83
N PHE A 172 -20.60 -3.35 -11.40
CA PHE A 172 -20.82 -4.54 -10.57
C PHE A 172 -20.58 -5.86 -11.29
N SER A 173 -20.79 -5.93 -12.62
CA SER A 173 -20.43 -7.09 -13.42
C SER A 173 -18.94 -7.40 -13.32
N GLU A 174 -18.05 -6.40 -13.36
CA GLU A 174 -16.61 -6.65 -13.28
C GLU A 174 -16.20 -7.17 -11.89
N PHE A 175 -16.84 -6.70 -10.81
CA PHE A 175 -16.63 -7.27 -9.47
C PHE A 175 -17.13 -8.71 -9.37
N LEU A 176 -18.30 -9.00 -9.94
CA LEU A 176 -18.89 -10.34 -9.96
C LEU A 176 -18.05 -11.33 -10.77
N ASP A 177 -17.54 -10.91 -11.93
CA ASP A 177 -16.71 -11.75 -12.80
C ASP A 177 -15.43 -12.18 -12.06
N VAL A 178 -14.76 -11.24 -11.38
CA VAL A 178 -13.56 -11.52 -10.59
C VAL A 178 -13.87 -12.42 -9.38
N ASP A 179 -14.98 -12.18 -8.68
CA ASP A 179 -15.39 -13.01 -7.54
C ASP A 179 -15.73 -14.44 -7.99
N ALA A 180 -16.41 -14.61 -9.13
CA ALA A 180 -16.73 -15.91 -9.70
C ALA A 180 -15.47 -16.67 -10.16
N GLU A 181 -14.51 -15.99 -10.79
CA GLU A 181 -13.21 -16.58 -11.14
C GLU A 181 -12.43 -17.00 -9.90
N HIS A 182 -12.40 -16.15 -8.87
CA HIS A 182 -11.77 -16.46 -7.59
C HIS A 182 -12.40 -17.68 -6.92
N MET A 183 -13.73 -17.71 -6.84
CA MET A 183 -14.49 -18.83 -6.26
C MET A 183 -14.20 -20.13 -7.02
N LYS A 184 -14.26 -20.10 -8.36
CA LYS A 184 -13.97 -21.27 -9.19
C LYS A 184 -12.55 -21.82 -8.97
N LYS A 185 -11.56 -20.94 -8.80
CA LYS A 185 -10.16 -21.35 -8.60
C LYS A 185 -9.92 -21.91 -7.20
N TYR A 186 -10.45 -21.26 -6.17
CA TYR A 186 -10.02 -21.48 -4.79
C TYR A 186 -10.99 -22.28 -3.92
N LEU A 187 -12.26 -22.43 -4.31
CA LEU A 187 -13.22 -23.24 -3.56
C LEU A 187 -12.69 -24.65 -3.24
N PRO A 188 -12.08 -25.42 -4.18
CA PRO A 188 -11.57 -26.76 -3.87
C PRO A 188 -10.49 -26.76 -2.77
N TYR A 189 -9.60 -25.76 -2.78
CA TYR A 189 -8.56 -25.60 -1.77
C TYR A 189 -9.16 -25.35 -0.39
N TYR A 190 -10.12 -24.42 -0.28
CA TYR A 190 -10.75 -24.11 0.99
C TYR A 190 -11.60 -25.26 1.54
N GLU A 191 -12.27 -26.02 0.66
CA GLU A 191 -12.96 -27.26 1.04
C GLU A 191 -12.00 -28.35 1.54
N GLU A 192 -10.83 -28.52 0.90
CA GLU A 192 -9.80 -29.45 1.35
C GLU A 192 -9.25 -29.08 2.73
N VAL A 193 -8.90 -27.79 2.92
CA VAL A 193 -8.41 -27.28 4.21
C VAL A 193 -9.47 -27.49 5.28
N GLN A 194 -10.73 -27.19 4.99
CA GLN A 194 -11.83 -27.43 5.92
C GLN A 194 -11.94 -28.92 6.29
N ASN A 195 -11.99 -29.81 5.30
CA ASN A 195 -12.08 -31.25 5.54
C ASN A 195 -10.92 -31.78 6.39
N ARG A 196 -9.70 -31.27 6.17
CA ARG A 196 -8.54 -31.61 7.00
C ARG A 196 -8.73 -31.16 8.45
N ILE A 197 -9.19 -29.94 8.68
CA ILE A 197 -9.42 -29.41 10.03
C ILE A 197 -10.57 -30.17 10.72
N GLU A 198 -11.67 -30.45 10.02
CA GLU A 198 -12.79 -31.25 10.54
C GLU A 198 -12.34 -32.63 11.00
N THR A 199 -11.51 -33.29 10.18
CA THR A 199 -10.98 -34.63 10.49
C THR A 199 -10.07 -34.61 11.73
N GLN A 200 -9.26 -33.57 11.90
CA GLN A 200 -8.37 -33.43 13.07
C GLN A 200 -9.15 -33.17 14.37
N VAL A 201 -10.29 -32.49 14.27
CA VAL A 201 -11.09 -32.05 15.43
C VAL A 201 -12.18 -33.07 15.79
N GLY A 202 -12.57 -33.92 14.83
CA GLY A 202 -13.67 -34.88 15.01
C GLY A 202 -15.07 -34.23 14.99
N GLU A 203 -15.17 -33.01 14.48
CA GLU A 203 -16.41 -32.23 14.38
C GLU A 203 -16.67 -31.84 12.93
N LYS A 204 -17.92 -32.00 12.46
CA LYS A 204 -18.34 -31.61 11.11
C LYS A 204 -18.88 -30.19 11.13
N LEU A 205 -18.37 -29.31 10.28
CA LEU A 205 -18.78 -27.90 10.25
C LEU A 205 -19.91 -27.72 9.23
N THR A 206 -20.86 -26.84 9.54
CA THR A 206 -21.93 -26.49 8.60
C THR A 206 -21.48 -25.33 7.72
N GLY A 207 -21.39 -25.53 6.41
CA GLY A 207 -21.00 -24.50 5.43
C GLY A 207 -19.49 -24.39 5.23
N THR A 208 -19.06 -23.73 4.15
CA THR A 208 -17.63 -23.54 3.87
C THR A 208 -17.04 -22.48 4.79
N LEU A 209 -16.23 -22.90 5.77
CA LEU A 209 -15.42 -22.05 6.68
C LEU A 209 -16.19 -20.91 7.40
N SER A 210 -17.42 -21.18 7.84
CA SER A 210 -18.35 -20.12 8.30
C SER A 210 -18.39 -19.80 9.80
N PRO A 211 -17.38 -20.12 10.64
CA PRO A 211 -17.29 -19.39 11.90
C PRO A 211 -15.89 -18.86 12.26
N SER A 212 -15.85 -17.77 13.04
CA SER A 212 -14.64 -17.13 13.59
C SER A 212 -13.74 -18.10 14.37
N HIS A 213 -14.29 -19.19 14.92
CA HIS A 213 -13.50 -20.25 15.58
C HIS A 213 -12.65 -21.10 14.61
N MET A 214 -12.97 -21.09 13.31
CA MET A 214 -12.17 -21.75 12.27
C MET A 214 -11.04 -20.88 11.77
N LYS A 215 -11.21 -19.56 11.85
CA LYS A 215 -10.21 -18.58 11.41
C LYS A 215 -8.88 -18.80 12.13
N ASP A 216 -8.91 -18.97 13.45
CA ASP A 216 -7.68 -19.20 14.22
C ASP A 216 -6.97 -20.49 13.79
N LYS A 217 -7.71 -21.60 13.62
CA LYS A 217 -7.15 -22.88 13.14
C LYS A 217 -6.59 -22.76 11.72
N PHE A 218 -7.29 -22.04 10.84
CA PHE A 218 -6.82 -21.76 9.49
C PHE A 218 -5.53 -20.93 9.51
N VAL A 219 -5.45 -19.91 10.36
CA VAL A 219 -4.25 -19.09 10.54
C VAL A 219 -3.06 -19.94 11.01
N GLU A 220 -3.26 -20.87 11.95
CA GLU A 220 -2.21 -21.82 12.36
C GLU A 220 -1.75 -22.73 11.21
N ASP A 221 -2.67 -23.18 10.36
CA ASP A 221 -2.33 -23.97 9.17
C ASP A 221 -1.51 -23.15 8.16
N MET A 222 -1.79 -21.86 8.01
CA MET A 222 -1.03 -20.96 7.12
C MET A 222 0.40 -20.70 7.57
N ARG A 223 0.72 -20.96 8.85
CA ARG A 223 2.10 -20.98 9.34
C ARG A 223 2.88 -22.23 8.90
N LYS A 224 2.21 -23.28 8.47
CA LYS A 224 2.87 -24.50 7.96
C LYS A 224 2.90 -24.55 6.44
N ARG A 225 2.48 -23.48 5.77
CA ARG A 225 2.41 -23.44 4.31
C ARG A 225 3.77 -23.07 3.72
N ASP A 226 4.23 -23.88 2.77
CA ASP A 226 5.40 -23.57 1.95
C ASP A 226 5.13 -22.29 1.12
N PRO A 227 5.97 -21.24 1.24
CA PRO A 227 5.86 -20.03 0.43
C PRO A 227 5.79 -20.29 -1.08
N ARG A 228 6.42 -21.37 -1.57
CA ARG A 228 6.42 -21.75 -3.00
C ARG A 228 5.04 -22.17 -3.52
N SER A 229 4.10 -22.49 -2.62
CA SER A 229 2.72 -22.84 -2.97
C SER A 229 1.82 -21.62 -3.19
N VAL A 230 2.34 -20.39 -3.01
CA VAL A 230 1.59 -19.15 -3.29
C VAL A 230 1.81 -18.78 -4.75
N GLU A 231 0.77 -18.98 -5.56
CA GLU A 231 0.78 -18.64 -6.99
C GLU A 231 0.22 -17.22 -7.23
N LEU A 232 0.73 -16.58 -8.27
CA LEU A 232 0.16 -15.34 -8.80
C LEU A 232 -1.07 -15.67 -9.64
N ASP A 233 -2.13 -14.87 -9.48
CA ASP A 233 -3.41 -15.11 -10.16
C ASP A 233 -3.56 -14.31 -11.43
N TYR A 234 -2.92 -13.14 -11.48
CA TYR A 234 -3.20 -12.12 -12.47
C TYR A 234 -1.97 -11.73 -13.27
N PRO A 235 -2.15 -11.12 -14.45
CA PRO A 235 -1.02 -10.70 -15.29
C PRO A 235 -0.38 -9.39 -14.84
N ASN A 236 -1.06 -8.56 -14.04
CA ASN A 236 -0.51 -7.26 -13.63
C ASN A 236 0.13 -7.36 -12.25
N GLU A 237 1.34 -6.84 -12.15
CA GLU A 237 2.11 -6.75 -10.92
C GLU A 237 2.61 -5.31 -10.72
N HIS A 238 2.66 -4.88 -9.47
CA HIS A 238 3.25 -3.60 -9.11
C HIS A 238 3.82 -3.65 -7.69
N SER A 239 5.10 -3.31 -7.55
CA SER A 239 5.80 -3.35 -6.28
C SER A 239 5.92 -1.95 -5.67
N ILE A 240 5.65 -1.85 -4.38
CA ILE A 240 5.72 -0.61 -3.61
C ILE A 240 6.51 -0.81 -2.33
N PHE A 241 7.24 0.23 -1.91
CA PHE A 241 7.86 0.31 -0.60
C PHE A 241 6.88 0.93 0.39
N LEU A 242 6.69 0.29 1.55
CA LEU A 242 5.72 0.69 2.57
C LEU A 242 6.33 1.45 3.76
N GLY A 243 7.66 1.61 3.78
CA GLY A 243 8.39 2.18 4.89
C GLY A 243 9.15 1.14 5.72
N LEU A 244 9.66 1.60 6.86
CA LEU A 244 10.38 0.77 7.81
C LEU A 244 9.43 0.33 8.94
N THR A 245 9.67 -0.85 9.50
CA THR A 245 8.95 -1.36 10.68
C THR A 245 9.94 -1.91 11.70
N PRO A 246 9.67 -1.80 13.01
CA PRO A 246 10.48 -2.49 14.02
C PRO A 246 10.41 -4.01 13.89
N HIS A 247 9.29 -4.56 13.40
CA HIS A 247 9.12 -6.00 13.23
C HIS A 247 8.08 -6.34 12.15
N PHE A 248 8.34 -7.35 11.32
CA PHE A 248 7.49 -7.73 10.18
C PHE A 248 6.08 -8.12 10.63
N ARG A 249 5.98 -8.87 11.74
CA ARG A 249 4.74 -9.23 12.43
C ARG A 249 3.80 -8.07 12.72
N VAL A 250 4.32 -6.86 12.93
CA VAL A 250 3.47 -5.66 13.13
C VAL A 250 2.65 -5.42 11.86
N THR A 251 3.30 -5.46 10.70
CA THR A 251 2.64 -5.29 9.40
C THR A 251 1.60 -6.37 9.13
N GLU A 252 1.93 -7.63 9.42
CA GLU A 252 0.99 -8.76 9.27
C GLU A 252 -0.27 -8.56 10.12
N ASN A 253 -0.10 -8.20 11.40
CA ASN A 253 -1.21 -7.94 12.30
C ASN A 253 -2.05 -6.74 11.86
N GLU A 254 -1.43 -5.66 11.38
CA GLU A 254 -2.15 -4.49 10.88
C GLU A 254 -3.05 -4.86 9.68
N LEU A 255 -2.55 -5.67 8.74
CA LEU A 255 -3.36 -6.15 7.61
C LEU A 255 -4.47 -7.10 8.04
N MET A 256 -4.14 -8.09 8.87
CA MET A 256 -5.08 -9.14 9.26
C MET A 256 -6.19 -8.67 10.20
N LYS A 257 -5.87 -7.75 11.13
CA LYS A 257 -6.76 -7.39 12.24
C LYS A 257 -7.41 -6.01 12.10
N LYS A 258 -6.77 -5.09 11.38
CA LYS A 258 -7.17 -3.68 11.37
C LYS A 258 -7.49 -3.13 9.99
N ASN A 259 -7.10 -3.81 8.91
CA ASN A 259 -7.36 -3.31 7.56
C ASN A 259 -8.77 -3.70 7.09
N PRO A 260 -9.65 -2.75 6.74
CA PRO A 260 -11.01 -3.05 6.31
C PRO A 260 -11.12 -3.54 4.86
N PHE A 261 -10.03 -3.49 4.10
CA PHE A 261 -10.01 -3.78 2.66
C PHE A 261 -9.35 -5.12 2.34
N VAL A 262 -8.87 -5.83 3.36
CA VAL A 262 -8.12 -7.08 3.26
C VAL A 262 -8.82 -8.13 4.11
N PHE A 263 -9.00 -9.33 3.56
CA PHE A 263 -9.54 -10.43 4.34
C PHE A 263 -8.62 -10.73 5.52
N GLY A 264 -9.20 -10.93 6.70
CA GLY A 264 -8.48 -11.39 7.88
C GLY A 264 -7.97 -12.82 7.79
N TRP A 265 -8.10 -13.45 6.61
CA TRP A 265 -7.69 -14.81 6.29
C TRP A 265 -6.42 -14.74 5.43
N PRO A 266 -5.22 -14.81 6.03
CA PRO A 266 -3.96 -14.73 5.28
C PRO A 266 -3.81 -15.95 4.38
N MET A 267 -3.07 -15.80 3.29
CA MET A 267 -2.67 -16.92 2.44
C MET A 267 -1.30 -17.48 2.84
N LEU A 268 -0.48 -16.67 3.48
CA LEU A 268 0.83 -17.01 4.02
C LEU A 268 1.16 -16.03 5.13
N LEU A 269 1.78 -16.52 6.20
CA LEU A 269 2.38 -15.70 7.25
C LEU A 269 3.84 -16.08 7.43
N SER A 270 4.65 -15.11 7.84
CA SER A 270 6.04 -15.32 8.23
C SER A 270 6.17 -15.64 9.72
N ASP A 271 5.34 -15.03 10.58
CA ASP A 271 5.35 -15.23 12.03
C ASP A 271 5.01 -16.68 12.39
N GLY A 272 6.00 -17.39 12.95
CA GLY A 272 5.90 -18.80 13.33
C GLY A 272 5.84 -19.77 12.16
N ASN A 273 6.28 -19.36 10.96
CA ASN A 273 6.27 -20.23 9.79
C ASN A 273 7.55 -21.04 9.64
N GLU A 274 7.44 -22.37 9.60
CA GLU A 274 8.56 -23.31 9.63
C GLU A 274 9.54 -23.16 8.45
N TYR A 275 9.09 -22.66 7.29
CA TYR A 275 9.93 -22.44 6.12
C TYR A 275 10.62 -21.08 6.13
N LEU A 276 10.11 -20.13 6.93
CA LEU A 276 10.56 -18.75 6.92
C LEU A 276 11.30 -18.35 8.20
N GLU A 277 10.98 -18.94 9.35
CA GLU A 277 11.40 -18.51 10.70
C GLU A 277 12.92 -18.35 10.85
N ASP A 278 13.72 -19.24 10.27
CA ASP A 278 15.19 -19.21 10.30
C ASP A 278 15.83 -18.63 9.03
N THR A 279 15.04 -17.99 8.17
CA THR A 279 15.54 -17.40 6.93
C THR A 279 15.61 -15.88 7.03
N PRO A 280 16.52 -15.23 6.29
CA PRO A 280 16.58 -13.76 6.21
C PRO A 280 15.39 -13.17 5.43
N LEU A 281 14.59 -14.00 4.77
CA LEU A 281 13.38 -13.59 4.06
C LEU A 281 12.18 -13.70 5.00
N ARG A 282 11.44 -12.60 5.15
CA ARG A 282 10.10 -12.63 5.74
C ARG A 282 9.09 -12.37 4.64
N MET A 283 8.02 -13.16 4.60
CA MET A 283 6.99 -13.03 3.57
C MET A 283 5.60 -13.31 4.14
N ALA A 284 4.63 -12.51 3.74
CA ALA A 284 3.22 -12.75 4.03
C ALA A 284 2.37 -12.43 2.79
N ALA A 285 1.27 -13.16 2.61
CA ALA A 285 0.39 -12.97 1.48
C ALA A 285 -1.06 -12.80 1.95
N PHE A 286 -1.76 -11.80 1.41
CA PHE A 286 -3.13 -11.49 1.77
C PHE A 286 -3.98 -11.24 0.53
N ARG A 287 -5.30 -11.44 0.67
CA ARG A 287 -6.28 -11.20 -0.38
C ARG A 287 -7.10 -9.95 -0.04
N THR A 288 -7.27 -9.05 -1.00
CA THR A 288 -8.20 -7.92 -0.87
C THR A 288 -9.65 -8.38 -0.99
N VAL A 289 -10.56 -7.70 -0.29
CA VAL A 289 -11.97 -8.12 -0.16
C VAL A 289 -12.73 -7.97 -1.48
N TYR A 290 -12.52 -6.86 -2.19
CA TYR A 290 -13.39 -6.42 -3.29
C TYR A 290 -12.83 -6.84 -4.65
N SER A 291 -11.56 -6.51 -4.95
CA SER A 291 -10.94 -6.78 -6.25
C SER A 291 -10.23 -8.13 -6.31
N LYS A 292 -10.19 -8.89 -5.20
CA LYS A 292 -9.46 -10.14 -5.04
C LYS A 292 -7.99 -10.06 -5.45
N SER A 293 -7.41 -8.86 -5.47
CA SER A 293 -5.98 -8.63 -5.65
C SER A 293 -5.20 -9.30 -4.53
N LEU A 294 -4.03 -9.85 -4.87
CA LEU A 294 -3.08 -10.45 -3.95
C LEU A 294 -2.06 -9.40 -3.49
N LEU A 295 -1.85 -9.30 -2.19
CA LEU A 295 -0.85 -8.45 -1.55
C LEU A 295 0.25 -9.32 -0.98
N MET A 296 1.42 -9.37 -1.63
CA MET A 296 2.58 -10.13 -1.17
C MET A 296 3.58 -9.21 -0.49
N LEU A 297 3.55 -9.20 0.83
CA LEU A 297 4.47 -8.45 1.63
C LEU A 297 5.75 -9.22 1.83
N HIS A 298 6.88 -8.54 1.76
CA HIS A 298 8.16 -9.16 2.03
C HIS A 298 9.19 -8.17 2.58
N THR A 299 10.17 -8.71 3.29
CA THR A 299 11.41 -8.03 3.64
C THR A 299 12.57 -9.02 3.53
N ARG A 300 13.76 -8.48 3.26
CA ARG A 300 15.00 -9.26 3.10
C ARG A 300 16.08 -8.70 4.01
N LEU A 301 16.30 -9.37 5.13
CA LEU A 301 17.27 -8.99 6.16
C LEU A 301 18.72 -9.18 5.68
N ASP A 302 18.94 -10.12 4.75
CA ASP A 302 20.23 -10.36 4.12
C ASP A 302 20.67 -9.22 3.19
N LEU A 303 19.78 -8.27 2.89
CA LEU A 303 20.07 -7.11 2.05
C LEU A 303 20.56 -5.89 2.82
N GLN A 304 20.91 -6.02 4.11
CA GLN A 304 21.60 -4.97 4.83
C GLN A 304 22.88 -4.54 4.11
N VAL A 305 23.06 -3.23 3.92
CA VAL A 305 24.19 -2.66 3.18
C VAL A 305 25.40 -2.41 4.06
N ASP A 306 25.21 -2.31 5.38
CA ASP A 306 26.28 -2.12 6.33
C ASP A 306 27.00 -3.43 6.67
N HIS A 307 27.92 -3.79 5.78
CA HIS A 307 28.82 -4.94 5.91
C HIS A 307 29.77 -4.88 7.12
N ARG A 308 29.82 -3.75 7.84
CA ARG A 308 30.63 -3.62 9.06
C ARG A 308 29.94 -4.30 10.22
N GLN A 309 28.61 -4.27 10.22
CA GLN A 309 27.74 -4.96 11.16
C GLN A 309 27.58 -6.44 10.82
N THR A 310 27.70 -6.82 9.54
CA THR A 310 27.61 -8.22 9.13
C THR A 310 28.82 -9.02 9.63
N HIS A 311 28.58 -9.93 10.56
CA HIS A 311 29.57 -10.88 11.07
C HIS A 311 29.99 -11.89 10.00
N LEU A 312 31.30 -12.14 9.90
CA LEU A 312 31.80 -13.23 9.07
C LEU A 312 31.73 -14.54 9.88
N PRO A 313 31.65 -15.71 9.22
CA PRO A 313 31.63 -16.99 9.93
C PRO A 313 32.80 -17.11 10.93
N GLY A 314 32.49 -17.14 12.24
CA GLY A 314 33.47 -17.19 13.34
C GLY A 314 33.45 -16.02 14.33
N ASP A 315 32.65 -14.97 14.10
CA ASP A 315 32.46 -13.85 15.05
C ASP A 315 31.29 -14.12 16.03
N ASP A 316 31.55 -14.06 17.35
CA ASP A 316 30.58 -14.31 18.45
C ASP A 316 29.77 -13.07 18.88
N VAL A 317 29.31 -12.23 17.94
CA VAL A 317 28.60 -10.98 18.26
C VAL A 317 27.18 -10.99 17.69
N GLU A 318 26.22 -10.48 18.46
CA GLU A 318 24.81 -10.37 18.04
C GLU A 318 24.61 -9.17 17.11
N ASP A 319 23.99 -9.41 15.95
CA ASP A 319 23.62 -8.36 14.99
C ASP A 319 22.57 -7.41 15.59
N ILE A 320 22.83 -6.10 15.61
CA ILE A 320 21.84 -5.10 16.01
C ILE A 320 20.81 -4.93 14.88
N LEU A 321 19.59 -5.40 15.09
CA LEU A 321 18.50 -5.27 14.10
C LEU A 321 17.98 -3.82 14.04
N LEU A 322 18.40 -3.09 13.00
CA LEU A 322 17.79 -1.84 12.56
C LEU A 322 16.36 -2.07 12.05
N GLU A 323 15.54 -1.01 11.98
CA GLU A 323 14.19 -1.09 11.41
C GLU A 323 14.21 -1.74 10.01
N MET A 324 13.31 -2.68 9.76
CA MET A 324 13.30 -3.48 8.53
C MET A 324 12.42 -2.84 7.44
N PRO A 325 12.90 -2.77 6.18
CA PRO A 325 12.12 -2.21 5.09
C PRO A 325 11.05 -3.21 4.64
N VAL A 326 9.81 -2.75 4.47
CA VAL A 326 8.71 -3.59 4.01
C VAL A 326 8.34 -3.22 2.59
N PHE A 327 8.26 -4.22 1.74
CA PHE A 327 7.78 -4.11 0.37
C PHE A 327 6.48 -4.86 0.22
N CYS A 328 5.67 -4.46 -0.75
CA CYS A 328 4.47 -5.17 -1.14
C CYS A 328 4.44 -5.27 -2.66
N THR A 329 4.39 -6.50 -3.19
CA THR A 329 4.07 -6.75 -4.58
C THR A 329 2.57 -7.00 -4.68
N VAL A 330 1.88 -6.11 -5.37
CA VAL A 330 0.44 -6.19 -5.65
C VAL A 330 0.25 -6.94 -6.96
N ASN A 331 -0.44 -8.08 -6.94
CA ASN A 331 -0.87 -8.81 -8.13
C ASN A 331 -2.39 -8.66 -8.30
N TYR A 332 -2.84 -8.11 -9.43
CA TYR A 332 -4.22 -7.64 -9.60
C TYR A 332 -4.79 -7.83 -11.02
N PRO A 333 -6.11 -8.02 -11.16
CA PRO A 333 -6.73 -8.32 -12.45
C PRO A 333 -6.65 -7.14 -13.42
N THR A 334 -6.60 -7.46 -14.72
CA THR A 334 -6.80 -6.46 -15.77
C THR A 334 -8.24 -5.96 -15.68
N ASN A 335 -8.40 -4.68 -15.40
CA ASN A 335 -9.71 -4.09 -15.14
C ASN A 335 -9.85 -2.70 -15.74
N THR A 336 -11.10 -2.27 -15.86
CA THR A 336 -11.48 -0.94 -16.33
C THR A 336 -12.30 -0.14 -15.32
N ARG A 337 -12.95 -0.83 -14.37
CA ARG A 337 -13.93 -0.25 -13.44
C ARG A 337 -13.66 -0.60 -11.98
N LEU A 338 -12.95 -1.69 -11.65
CA LEU A 338 -12.50 -1.97 -10.27
C LEU A 338 -11.62 -0.84 -9.70
N SER A 339 -10.90 -0.14 -10.57
CA SER A 339 -10.10 1.07 -10.27
C SER A 339 -10.92 2.36 -10.17
N GLY A 340 -12.24 2.30 -10.38
CA GLY A 340 -13.10 3.47 -10.57
C GLY A 340 -12.80 4.28 -11.84
N GLY A 341 -12.01 3.68 -12.75
CA GLY A 341 -11.55 4.29 -13.99
C GLY A 341 -10.29 5.14 -13.79
N ARG A 342 -9.52 5.29 -14.88
CA ARG A 342 -8.24 6.02 -14.91
C ARG A 342 -8.29 7.41 -14.24
N PRO A 343 -9.35 8.24 -14.41
CA PRO A 343 -9.40 9.56 -13.77
C PRO A 343 -9.41 9.51 -12.24
N LEU A 344 -10.02 8.47 -11.63
CA LEU A 344 -10.03 8.32 -10.18
C LEU A 344 -8.62 8.09 -9.65
N VAL A 345 -7.91 7.11 -10.22
CA VAL A 345 -6.53 6.79 -9.81
C VAL A 345 -5.59 7.95 -10.09
N GLN A 346 -5.76 8.66 -11.20
CA GLN A 346 -4.99 9.86 -11.50
C GLN A 346 -5.18 10.95 -10.42
N ARG A 347 -6.42 11.20 -10.00
CA ARG A 347 -6.73 12.14 -8.92
C ARG A 347 -6.12 11.66 -7.59
N PHE A 348 -6.25 10.38 -7.28
CA PHE A 348 -5.64 9.80 -6.09
C PHE A 348 -4.13 10.04 -6.06
N ASN A 349 -3.42 9.70 -7.14
CA ASN A 349 -1.98 9.93 -7.27
C ASN A 349 -1.58 11.40 -7.08
N GLN A 350 -2.35 12.33 -7.65
CA GLN A 350 -2.10 13.77 -7.49
C GLN A 350 -2.29 14.25 -6.05
N VAL A 351 -3.38 13.81 -5.40
CA VAL A 351 -3.74 14.25 -4.05
C VAL A 351 -2.83 13.61 -3.00
N MET A 352 -2.47 12.34 -3.19
CA MET A 352 -1.67 11.54 -2.25
C MET A 352 -0.18 11.63 -2.51
N GLY A 353 0.25 12.16 -3.67
CA GLY A 353 1.66 12.25 -4.04
C GLY A 353 2.27 10.88 -4.40
N THR A 354 1.47 9.99 -4.98
CA THR A 354 1.87 8.62 -5.35
C THR A 354 1.90 8.42 -6.86
N SER A 355 2.38 7.25 -7.31
CA SER A 355 2.57 6.92 -8.73
C SER A 355 1.95 5.58 -9.14
N TYR A 356 0.82 5.19 -8.55
CA TYR A 356 0.17 3.92 -8.88
C TYR A 356 -0.24 3.82 -10.36
N PRO A 357 -0.16 2.63 -10.98
CA PRO A 357 -0.76 2.35 -12.28
C PRO A 357 -2.23 2.77 -12.33
N LEU A 358 -2.69 3.36 -13.45
CA LEU A 358 -4.04 3.94 -13.56
C LEU A 358 -5.19 2.92 -13.54
N ASN A 359 -4.87 1.63 -13.59
CA ASN A 359 -5.78 0.50 -13.45
C ASN A 359 -5.67 -0.16 -12.06
N MET A 360 -4.98 0.44 -11.09
CA MET A 360 -4.90 -0.08 -9.73
C MET A 360 -6.29 -0.10 -9.07
N PRO A 361 -6.77 -1.25 -8.55
CA PRO A 361 -8.07 -1.34 -7.89
C PRO A 361 -8.20 -0.43 -6.67
N VAL A 362 -9.41 0.10 -6.43
CA VAL A 362 -9.62 1.12 -5.38
C VAL A 362 -9.38 0.59 -3.97
N ASP A 363 -9.60 -0.70 -3.72
CA ASP A 363 -9.40 -1.32 -2.41
C ASP A 363 -7.92 -1.44 -2.08
N VAL A 364 -7.06 -1.75 -3.06
CA VAL A 364 -5.60 -1.67 -2.90
C VAL A 364 -5.16 -0.23 -2.58
N LEU A 365 -5.69 0.77 -3.30
CA LEU A 365 -5.41 2.17 -3.01
C LEU A 365 -5.83 2.53 -1.58
N ALA A 366 -6.98 2.04 -1.14
CA ALA A 366 -7.50 2.25 0.22
C ALA A 366 -6.63 1.58 1.29
N THR A 367 -6.19 0.33 1.05
CA THR A 367 -5.30 -0.44 1.95
C THR A 367 -4.05 0.36 2.30
N PHE A 368 -3.49 1.06 1.32
CA PHE A 368 -2.22 1.78 1.43
C PHE A 368 -2.38 3.31 1.46
N ALA A 369 -3.59 3.83 1.71
CA ALA A 369 -3.86 5.25 1.83
C ALA A 369 -3.32 5.81 3.16
N ARG A 370 -2.00 5.92 3.27
CA ARG A 370 -1.25 6.39 4.44
C ARG A 370 -0.52 7.69 4.13
N GLU A 371 -0.05 8.35 5.18
CA GLU A 371 0.71 9.59 5.05
C GLU A 371 2.16 9.30 4.63
N ASN A 372 2.53 9.68 3.40
CA ASN A 372 3.90 9.80 2.85
C ASN A 372 4.88 8.62 3.02
N THR A 373 4.46 7.44 3.49
CA THR A 373 5.34 6.28 3.64
C THR A 373 5.40 5.40 2.39
N VAL A 374 4.37 5.47 1.54
CA VAL A 374 4.28 4.59 0.36
C VAL A 374 5.00 5.21 -0.81
N LYS A 375 6.01 4.51 -1.32
CA LYS A 375 6.85 4.98 -2.42
C LYS A 375 6.89 3.93 -3.53
N GLY A 376 6.59 4.35 -4.75
CA GLY A 376 6.87 3.58 -5.96
C GLY A 376 8.23 3.95 -6.54
N GLU A 377 8.51 3.47 -7.75
CA GLU A 377 9.73 3.75 -8.50
C GLU A 377 10.03 5.25 -8.59
N ARG A 378 9.02 6.06 -8.93
CA ARG A 378 9.19 7.50 -9.13
C ARG A 378 9.60 8.21 -7.84
N GLU A 379 8.91 7.93 -6.74
CA GLU A 379 9.19 8.57 -5.45
C GLU A 379 10.57 8.16 -4.93
N LEU A 380 10.96 6.89 -5.09
CA LEU A 380 12.30 6.41 -4.74
C LEU A 380 13.40 7.02 -5.62
N LEU A 381 13.15 7.26 -6.91
CA LEU A 381 14.10 7.95 -7.79
C LEU A 381 14.28 9.42 -7.42
N GLU A 382 13.20 10.11 -7.05
CA GLU A 382 13.26 11.49 -6.56
C GLU A 382 14.05 11.57 -5.25
N GLU A 383 13.82 10.64 -4.34
CA GLU A 383 14.59 10.50 -3.10
C GLU A 383 16.06 10.19 -3.37
N LEU A 384 16.38 9.26 -4.28
CA LEU A 384 17.75 8.95 -4.68
C LEU A 384 18.48 10.20 -5.22
N LYS A 385 17.81 10.98 -6.07
CA LYS A 385 18.35 12.25 -6.61
C LYS A 385 18.59 13.26 -5.49
N PHE A 386 17.65 13.40 -4.57
CA PHE A 386 17.78 14.28 -3.41
C PHE A 386 18.98 13.86 -2.53
N LEU A 387 19.07 12.59 -2.16
CA LEU A 387 20.14 12.04 -1.32
C LEU A 387 21.51 12.18 -2.00
N THR A 388 21.56 12.03 -3.33
CA THR A 388 22.79 12.26 -4.12
C THR A 388 23.24 13.71 -4.09
N ALA A 389 22.30 14.66 -4.14
CA ALA A 389 22.63 16.08 -4.01
C ALA A 389 23.05 16.43 -2.58
N ALA A 390 22.41 15.81 -1.58
CA ALA A 390 22.69 16.03 -0.17
C ALA A 390 24.05 15.45 0.25
N SER A 391 24.42 14.27 -0.25
CA SER A 391 25.71 13.61 0.04
C SER A 391 26.91 14.44 -0.45
N LYS A 392 26.75 15.17 -1.57
CA LYS A 392 27.78 16.07 -2.10
C LYS A 392 27.96 17.37 -1.31
N LYS A 393 26.92 17.81 -0.60
CA LYS A 393 26.90 19.11 0.10
C LYS A 393 27.24 19.01 1.58
N THR A 394 27.19 17.81 2.15
CA THR A 394 27.39 17.59 3.58
C THR A 394 28.80 17.09 3.81
N PRO A 395 29.71 17.86 4.45
CA PRO A 395 30.99 17.32 4.86
C PRO A 395 30.76 16.17 5.84
N GLU A 396 31.41 15.03 5.61
CA GLU A 396 31.36 13.81 6.46
C GLU A 396 32.03 14.02 7.85
N ILE A 397 31.96 15.22 8.42
CA ILE A 397 32.66 15.59 9.65
C ILE A 397 31.67 15.61 10.82
N GLU A 398 31.77 14.56 11.64
CA GLU A 398 31.59 14.53 13.09
C GLU A 398 30.43 15.35 13.69
N ARG A 399 29.26 14.71 13.83
CA ARG A 399 28.29 15.10 14.87
C ARG A 399 27.56 13.92 15.47
N VAL A 400 28.26 12.99 16.13
CA VAL A 400 27.78 12.33 17.37
C VAL A 400 28.99 11.72 18.10
N PHE A 401 29.59 12.45 19.05
CA PHE A 401 30.71 11.94 19.89
C PHE A 401 30.28 10.91 20.97
N ARG A 402 29.08 10.33 20.89
CA ARG A 402 28.49 9.50 21.98
C ARG A 402 27.60 8.33 21.54
N VAL A 403 27.65 7.92 20.27
CA VAL A 403 26.94 6.74 19.77
C VAL A 403 27.97 5.90 19.00
N SER A 404 28.04 4.59 19.25
CA SER A 404 29.01 3.70 18.59
C SER A 404 28.83 3.76 17.07
N GLU A 405 29.92 3.56 16.31
CA GLU A 405 29.90 3.57 14.84
C GLU A 405 28.85 2.59 14.26
N ASP A 406 28.55 1.52 14.99
CA ASP A 406 27.57 0.48 14.66
C ASP A 406 26.10 0.91 14.78
N GLN A 407 25.80 2.04 15.42
CA GLN A 407 24.43 2.57 15.50
C GLN A 407 24.17 3.72 14.51
N LEU A 408 25.14 4.06 13.66
CA LEU A 408 25.15 5.32 12.88
C LEU A 408 24.97 5.15 11.37
N SER A 409 25.00 3.94 10.80
CA SER A 409 25.08 3.77 9.34
C SER A 409 23.78 4.05 8.59
N SER A 410 22.63 3.67 9.12
CA SER A 410 21.30 3.89 8.49
C SER A 410 20.82 5.35 8.55
N ASN A 411 21.35 6.15 9.48
CA ASN A 411 20.93 7.53 9.71
C ASN A 411 21.82 8.58 9.01
N LYS A 412 22.90 8.16 8.37
CA LYS A 412 23.74 9.03 7.53
C LYS A 412 23.18 9.08 6.11
N ILE A 413 23.28 10.26 5.48
CA ILE A 413 22.80 10.50 4.10
C ILE A 413 23.33 9.45 3.11
N VAL A 414 24.58 9.01 3.28
CA VAL A 414 25.21 7.97 2.42
C VAL A 414 24.60 6.58 2.64
N GLY A 415 24.25 6.22 3.88
CA GLY A 415 23.55 4.97 4.17
C GLY A 415 22.14 4.97 3.59
N GLN A 416 21.38 6.05 3.78
CA GLN A 416 20.06 6.21 3.16
C GLN A 416 20.14 6.15 1.63
N LEU A 417 21.18 6.74 1.03
CA LEU A 417 21.43 6.63 -0.41
C LEU A 417 21.64 5.17 -0.82
N ALA A 418 22.49 4.43 -0.10
CA ALA A 418 22.75 3.01 -0.36
C ALA A 418 21.49 2.14 -0.21
N TYR A 419 20.70 2.33 0.86
CA TYR A 419 19.44 1.62 1.02
C TYR A 419 18.44 1.95 -0.09
N THR A 420 18.33 3.21 -0.51
CA THR A 420 17.42 3.62 -1.60
C THR A 420 17.79 2.94 -2.93
N ILE A 421 19.07 2.70 -3.20
CA ILE A 421 19.51 1.90 -4.35
C ILE A 421 18.95 0.47 -4.26
N VAL A 422 19.08 -0.18 -3.10
CA VAL A 422 18.53 -1.54 -2.91
C VAL A 422 17.01 -1.53 -3.03
N TYR A 423 16.34 -0.51 -2.50
CA TYR A 423 14.88 -0.39 -2.55
C TYR A 423 14.38 -0.26 -3.99
N LEU A 424 15.08 0.49 -4.85
CA LEU A 424 14.78 0.57 -6.28
C LEU A 424 14.87 -0.79 -6.99
N ALA A 425 15.85 -1.62 -6.62
CA ALA A 425 15.94 -2.98 -7.14
C ALA A 425 14.77 -3.85 -6.65
N LEU A 426 14.40 -3.75 -5.36
CA LEU A 426 13.31 -4.52 -4.75
C LEU A 426 11.91 -4.12 -5.24
N VAL A 427 11.72 -2.87 -5.69
CA VAL A 427 10.49 -2.47 -6.39
C VAL A 427 10.53 -2.80 -7.90
N ASN A 428 11.49 -3.62 -8.34
CA ASN A 428 11.66 -4.06 -9.73
C ASN A 428 11.79 -2.92 -10.75
N TYR A 429 12.52 -1.86 -10.40
CA TYR A 429 12.69 -0.71 -11.28
C TYR A 429 13.34 -1.12 -12.63
N PRO A 430 12.64 -0.99 -13.78
CA PRO A 430 13.11 -1.60 -15.04
C PRO A 430 14.43 -1.04 -15.57
N MET A 431 14.74 0.22 -15.28
CA MET A 431 15.94 0.91 -15.75
C MET A 431 17.08 0.90 -14.73
N PHE A 432 17.06 -0.03 -13.75
CA PHE A 432 18.04 -0.09 -12.67
C PHE A 432 19.49 -0.09 -13.17
N ALA A 433 19.81 -0.89 -14.19
CA ALA A 433 21.15 -0.97 -14.74
C ALA A 433 21.65 0.39 -15.26
N GLU A 434 20.77 1.17 -15.87
CA GLU A 434 21.16 2.36 -16.64
C GLU A 434 21.09 3.64 -15.83
N ASP A 435 20.03 3.80 -15.06
CA ASP A 435 19.76 5.01 -14.30
C ASP A 435 20.36 4.95 -12.88
N VAL A 436 20.64 3.75 -12.37
CA VAL A 436 21.20 3.55 -11.02
C VAL A 436 22.60 2.94 -11.10
N PHE A 437 22.76 1.69 -11.54
CA PHE A 437 24.05 1.00 -11.46
C PHE A 437 25.18 1.77 -12.15
N LYS A 438 24.99 2.20 -13.41
CA LYS A 438 26.00 2.98 -14.16
C LYS A 438 26.44 4.27 -13.45
N VAL A 439 25.57 4.88 -12.65
CA VAL A 439 25.83 6.14 -11.94
C VAL A 439 26.62 5.91 -10.64
N TYR A 440 26.33 4.82 -9.91
CA TYR A 440 26.82 4.63 -8.54
C TYR A 440 27.85 3.51 -8.36
N TRP A 441 28.10 2.64 -9.34
CA TRP A 441 28.99 1.48 -9.16
C TRP A 441 30.47 1.85 -8.84
N GLN A 442 30.92 3.07 -9.17
CA GLN A 442 32.24 3.61 -8.83
C GLN A 442 32.19 4.66 -7.71
N HIS A 443 31.12 4.67 -6.91
CA HIS A 443 30.97 5.66 -5.84
C HIS A 443 32.12 5.54 -4.81
N PRO A 444 32.63 6.65 -4.22
CA PRO A 444 33.72 6.60 -3.25
C PRO A 444 33.43 5.76 -2.00
N SER A 445 32.19 5.77 -1.52
CA SER A 445 31.75 4.93 -0.40
C SER A 445 31.54 3.48 -0.82
N ASP A 446 32.17 2.58 -0.06
CA ASP A 446 31.98 1.13 -0.04
C ASP A 446 30.51 0.70 0.12
N LEU A 447 29.75 1.32 1.04
CA LEU A 447 28.33 1.03 1.26
C LEU A 447 27.48 1.18 -0.01
N VAL A 448 27.76 2.23 -0.79
CA VAL A 448 27.04 2.50 -2.05
C VAL A 448 27.42 1.46 -3.13
N ARG A 449 28.69 1.04 -3.19
CA ARG A 449 29.13 -0.02 -4.11
C ARG A 449 28.52 -1.38 -3.75
N VAL A 450 28.48 -1.73 -2.46
CA VAL A 450 27.79 -2.93 -1.98
C VAL A 450 26.31 -2.89 -2.34
N ALA A 451 25.63 -1.76 -2.14
CA ALA A 451 24.24 -1.59 -2.56
C ALA A 451 24.04 -1.79 -4.07
N CYS A 452 24.96 -1.30 -4.90
CA CYS A 452 24.92 -1.55 -6.35
C CYS A 452 25.09 -3.04 -6.69
N ALA A 453 25.99 -3.75 -6.01
CA ALA A 453 26.18 -5.19 -6.20
C ALA A 453 24.93 -5.98 -5.79
N LYS A 454 24.35 -5.66 -4.63
CA LYS A 454 23.10 -6.27 -4.14
C LYS A 454 21.93 -5.98 -5.08
N GLY A 455 21.79 -4.73 -5.51
CA GLY A 455 20.76 -4.34 -6.48
C GLY A 455 20.92 -5.07 -7.81
N ALA A 456 22.14 -5.16 -8.34
CA ALA A 456 22.44 -5.91 -9.56
C ALA A 456 22.11 -7.41 -9.42
N HIS A 457 22.39 -8.00 -8.26
CA HIS A 457 22.03 -9.39 -7.96
C HIS A 457 20.50 -9.58 -7.92
N ILE A 458 19.75 -8.66 -7.31
CA ILE A 458 18.29 -8.69 -7.24
C ILE A 458 17.64 -8.61 -8.63
N VAL A 459 18.16 -7.74 -9.50
CA VAL A 459 17.67 -7.63 -10.90
C VAL A 459 18.31 -8.68 -11.83
N GLU A 460 18.91 -9.72 -11.27
CA GLU A 460 19.48 -10.89 -11.97
C GLU A 460 20.56 -10.55 -13.02
N ARG A 461 21.33 -9.48 -12.79
CA ARG A 461 22.42 -9.02 -13.66
C ARG A 461 23.79 -9.42 -13.14
N GLN A 462 24.10 -10.72 -13.26
CA GLN A 462 25.35 -11.30 -12.77
C GLN A 462 26.60 -10.68 -13.43
N ASP A 463 26.50 -10.26 -14.69
CA ASP A 463 27.57 -9.55 -15.41
C ASP A 463 27.98 -8.24 -14.70
N LEU A 464 27.00 -7.52 -14.15
CA LEU A 464 27.24 -6.28 -13.41
C LEU A 464 27.84 -6.56 -12.02
N VAL A 465 27.41 -7.65 -11.38
CA VAL A 465 27.98 -8.11 -10.10
C VAL A 465 29.45 -8.45 -10.26
N GLU A 466 29.81 -9.27 -11.25
CA GLU A 466 31.20 -9.67 -11.53
C GLU A 466 32.08 -8.47 -11.87
N LYS A 467 31.58 -7.56 -12.71
CA LYS A 467 32.28 -6.30 -13.04
C LYS A 467 32.61 -5.49 -11.79
N LEU A 468 31.67 -5.38 -10.85
CA LEU A 468 31.86 -4.62 -9.62
C LEU A 468 32.89 -5.31 -8.71
N ILE A 469 32.78 -6.63 -8.52
CA ILE A 469 33.73 -7.41 -7.69
C ILE A 469 35.16 -7.30 -8.23
N GLN A 470 35.35 -7.35 -9.55
CA GLN A 470 36.67 -7.18 -10.17
C GLN A 470 37.26 -5.79 -9.92
N ALA A 471 36.43 -4.75 -9.92
CA ALA A 471 36.84 -3.37 -9.69
C ALA A 471 37.00 -3.02 -8.19
N GLU A 472 36.43 -3.81 -7.28
CA GLU A 472 36.48 -3.54 -5.84
C GLU A 472 37.92 -3.69 -5.30
N PRO A 473 38.40 -2.74 -4.48
CA PRO A 473 39.70 -2.85 -3.82
C PRO A 473 39.81 -4.07 -2.90
N GLU A 474 41.02 -4.61 -2.75
CA GLU A 474 41.28 -5.70 -1.82
C GLU A 474 40.94 -5.30 -0.38
N GLY A 475 40.24 -6.18 0.34
CA GLY A 475 39.82 -5.94 1.72
C GLY A 475 38.53 -6.66 2.09
N ARG A 476 38.01 -6.37 3.30
CA ARG A 476 36.79 -7.00 3.86
C ARG A 476 35.60 -6.91 2.91
N CYS A 477 35.39 -5.75 2.27
CA CYS A 477 34.28 -5.53 1.33
C CYS A 477 34.33 -6.51 0.14
N LYS A 478 35.47 -6.62 -0.53
CA LYS A 478 35.64 -7.55 -1.66
C LYS A 478 35.48 -9.00 -1.25
N THR A 479 36.06 -9.40 -0.12
CA THR A 479 35.88 -10.76 0.43
C THR A 479 34.41 -11.05 0.71
N MET A 480 33.69 -10.13 1.34
CA MET A 480 32.26 -10.29 1.60
C MET A 480 31.47 -10.40 0.30
N LEU A 481 31.71 -9.53 -0.68
CA LEU A 481 31.02 -9.59 -1.97
C LEU A 481 31.28 -10.92 -2.69
N MET A 482 32.52 -11.40 -2.70
CA MET A 482 32.85 -12.70 -3.29
C MET A 482 32.14 -13.86 -2.59
N THR A 483 32.04 -13.83 -1.26
CA THR A 483 31.39 -14.91 -0.49
C THR A 483 29.87 -14.88 -0.60
N THR A 484 29.26 -13.69 -0.67
CA THR A 484 27.79 -13.53 -0.57
C THR A 484 27.09 -13.42 -1.92
N MET A 485 27.78 -12.98 -2.98
CA MET A 485 27.19 -12.71 -4.30
C MET A 485 27.59 -13.74 -5.37
N HIS A 486 28.54 -14.63 -5.09
CA HIS A 486 28.81 -15.78 -5.94
C HIS A 486 28.07 -17.01 -5.42
N LEU A 487 26.91 -17.28 -6.01
CA LEU A 487 26.37 -18.64 -6.00
C LEU A 487 27.38 -19.53 -6.70
N HIS A 488 27.88 -20.54 -5.99
CA HIS A 488 28.73 -21.58 -6.53
C HIS A 488 28.28 -22.05 -7.92
N THR A 489 29.08 -21.76 -8.96
CA THR A 489 29.34 -22.72 -10.03
C THR A 489 30.11 -23.89 -9.43
N SER A 490 29.49 -24.66 -8.55
CA SER A 490 29.99 -25.97 -8.15
C SER A 490 29.51 -26.94 -9.22
N THR A 491 30.25 -26.96 -10.34
CA THR A 491 30.35 -28.17 -11.15
C THR A 491 30.80 -29.28 -10.22
N ARG A 492 29.85 -30.10 -9.73
CA ARG A 492 30.17 -31.41 -9.15
C ARG A 492 30.90 -32.19 -10.24
N VAL A 493 32.22 -32.24 -10.16
CA VAL A 493 33.00 -33.28 -10.81
C VAL A 493 32.46 -34.60 -10.24
N PRO A 494 31.94 -35.52 -11.07
CA PRO A 494 31.57 -36.83 -10.58
C PRO A 494 32.86 -37.50 -10.10
N LYS A 495 32.96 -37.76 -8.80
CA LYS A 495 33.98 -38.66 -8.28
C LYS A 495 33.66 -40.05 -8.82
N GLY A 496 34.35 -40.42 -9.89
CA GLY A 496 34.55 -41.82 -10.25
C GLY A 496 35.48 -42.47 -9.24
N VAL A 497 34.97 -43.49 -8.56
CA VAL A 497 35.36 -44.92 -8.56
C VAL A 497 34.80 -45.51 -7.27
#